data_AF-A0A2G5C787-F1
#
_entry.id   AF-A0A2G5C787-F1
#
_cell.length_a   1.000
_cell.length_b   1.000
_cell.length_c   1.000
_cell.angle_alpha   90.00
_cell.angle_beta   90.00
_cell.angle_gamma   90.00
#
_symmetry.space_group_name_H-M   'P 1'
#
loop_
_entity.id
_entity.type
_entity.pdbx_description
1 polymer ?
#
loop_
_entity_poly.entity_id
_entity_poly.type
_entity_poly.pdbx_seq_one_letter_code
_entity_poly.pdbx_strand_id
1 'polypeptide(L)'
;MNWYLLIWVKPFGQIPVLEDDDLTLFESRAITSYVSYKYKDQGTDLLRIGNVKETALVGVWIEVESQQYNPAILPIVYQLVIVPMYGQSPDLAIVEAHVEKFNKVLDVYEARLGHSKYLAGDFFSLADLNHFPFTYYLMKTQYASLINSRPHVKAWWEAVSSRPAFKKVAENMTLA
;
A
#
# COMPACT_ATOMS: atom_id res chain seq x y z
N MET A 1 -21.64 20.86 16.35
CA MET A 1 -20.31 20.27 16.05
C MET A 1 -19.42 21.40 15.57
N ASN A 2 -18.34 21.72 16.30
CA ASN A 2 -17.57 22.95 16.10
C ASN A 2 -16.61 22.79 14.92
N TRP A 3 -16.82 23.54 13.83
CA TRP A 3 -16.05 23.44 12.58
C TRP A 3 -14.54 23.63 12.76
N TYR A 4 -14.13 24.38 13.79
CA TYR A 4 -12.72 24.56 14.15
C TYR A 4 -12.03 23.27 14.60
N LEU A 5 -12.74 22.32 15.23
CA LEU A 5 -12.15 21.04 15.67
C LEU A 5 -11.85 20.11 14.48
N LEU A 6 -12.62 20.17 13.40
CA LEU A 6 -12.40 19.33 12.21
C LEU A 6 -11.13 19.69 11.43
N ILE A 7 -10.74 20.97 11.44
CA ILE A 7 -9.52 21.46 10.74
C ILE A 7 -8.26 20.90 11.41
N TRP A 8 -8.25 20.80 12.74
CA TRP A 8 -7.08 20.28 13.46
C TRP A 8 -6.96 18.75 13.40
N VAL A 9 -8.07 18.04 13.21
CA VAL A 9 -8.09 16.57 13.13
C VAL A 9 -7.72 16.08 11.71
N LYS A 10 -8.11 16.83 10.65
CA LYS A 10 -7.80 16.53 9.23
C LYS A 10 -7.46 17.80 8.46
N PRO A 11 -6.24 18.37 8.61
CA PRO A 11 -5.90 19.64 7.97
C PRO A 11 -5.96 19.59 6.44
N PHE A 12 -5.77 18.40 5.85
CA PHE A 12 -5.86 18.16 4.40
C PHE A 12 -7.22 17.59 3.94
N GLY A 13 -8.19 17.42 4.85
CA GLY A 13 -9.53 16.93 4.51
C GLY A 13 -9.59 15.47 4.04
N GLN A 14 -8.55 14.67 4.30
CA GLN A 14 -8.44 13.27 3.87
C GLN A 14 -8.58 12.28 5.03
N ILE A 15 -9.00 11.06 4.72
CA ILE A 15 -8.96 9.90 5.63
C ILE A 15 -7.71 9.06 5.34
N PRO A 16 -7.20 8.27 6.31
CA PRO A 16 -7.71 8.07 7.68
C PRO A 16 -7.16 9.06 8.71
N VAL A 17 -7.80 9.06 9.88
CA VAL A 17 -7.28 9.63 11.14
C VAL A 17 -7.32 8.55 12.21
N LEU A 18 -6.30 8.54 13.06
CA LEU A 18 -6.24 7.75 14.28
C LEU A 18 -6.25 8.71 15.48
N GLU A 19 -7.13 8.43 16.44
CA GLU A 19 -7.09 9.03 17.78
C GLU A 19 -6.67 7.92 18.76
N ASP A 20 -5.66 8.19 19.58
CA ASP A 20 -5.12 7.27 20.58
C ASP A 20 -4.80 8.08 21.84
N ASP A 21 -5.75 8.10 22.78
CA ASP A 21 -5.78 9.01 23.94
C ASP A 21 -5.68 10.50 23.54
N ASP A 22 -4.60 11.19 23.91
CA ASP A 22 -4.34 12.61 23.59
C ASP A 22 -3.59 12.80 22.27
N LEU A 23 -3.25 11.71 21.57
CA LEU A 23 -2.56 11.72 20.30
C LEU A 23 -3.55 11.66 19.13
N THR A 24 -3.44 12.61 18.20
CA THR A 24 -4.15 12.59 16.90
C THR A 24 -3.15 12.47 15.77
N LEU A 25 -3.30 11.43 14.94
CA LEU A 25 -2.47 11.17 13.76
C LEU A 25 -3.31 11.15 12.49
N PHE A 26 -2.72 11.64 11.40
CA PHE A 26 -3.20 11.50 10.03
C PHE A 26 -2.03 11.00 9.16
N GLU A 27 -2.27 10.78 7.86
CA GLU A 27 -1.42 10.00 6.95
C GLU A 27 -1.38 8.51 7.29
N SER A 28 -1.91 7.69 6.38
CA SER A 28 -2.03 6.23 6.61
C SER A 28 -0.69 5.57 6.92
N ARG A 29 0.40 6.00 6.26
CA ARG A 29 1.75 5.45 6.47
C ARG A 29 2.38 5.87 7.79
N ALA A 30 2.06 7.08 8.28
CA ALA A 30 2.49 7.53 9.60
C ALA A 30 1.73 6.75 10.69
N ILE A 31 0.42 6.55 10.50
CA ILE A 31 -0.42 5.74 11.38
C ILE A 31 0.08 4.29 11.45
N THR A 32 0.34 3.64 10.30
CA THR A 32 0.83 2.24 10.31
C THR A 32 2.23 2.11 10.92
N SER A 33 3.08 3.11 10.74
CA SER A 33 4.38 3.19 11.42
C SER A 33 4.21 3.31 12.94
N TYR A 34 3.37 4.23 13.41
CA TYR A 34 3.06 4.40 14.82
C TYR A 34 2.54 3.12 15.48
N VAL A 35 1.55 2.47 14.87
CA VAL A 35 0.99 1.20 15.37
C VAL A 35 2.09 0.12 15.42
N SER A 36 2.94 0.04 14.39
CA SER A 36 4.05 -0.91 14.36
C SER A 36 5.10 -0.65 15.45
N TYR A 37 5.36 0.62 15.79
CA TYR A 37 6.24 0.98 16.91
C TYR A 37 5.60 0.69 18.27
N LYS A 38 4.36 1.14 18.48
CA LYS A 38 3.62 1.00 19.76
C LYS A 38 3.47 -0.47 20.16
N TYR A 39 3.24 -1.35 19.18
CA TYR A 39 3.02 -2.78 19.39
C TYR A 39 4.16 -3.64 18.86
N LYS A 40 5.40 -3.13 18.81
CA LYS A 40 6.58 -3.84 18.28
C LYS A 40 6.85 -5.22 18.91
N ASP A 41 6.42 -5.41 20.17
CA ASP A 41 6.60 -6.66 20.92
C ASP A 41 5.37 -7.61 20.80
N GLN A 42 4.41 -7.29 19.91
CA GLN A 42 3.21 -8.08 19.66
C GLN A 42 3.05 -8.41 18.17
N GLY A 43 2.89 -9.69 17.83
CA GLY A 43 2.63 -10.12 16.46
C GLY A 43 3.88 -10.13 15.56
N THR A 44 3.73 -9.70 14.31
CA THR A 44 4.85 -9.68 13.34
C THR A 44 5.70 -8.44 13.54
N ASP A 45 7.03 -8.60 13.63
CA ASP A 45 7.98 -7.49 13.66
C ASP A 45 8.12 -6.83 12.28
N LEU A 46 7.27 -5.83 12.02
CA LEU A 46 7.16 -5.16 10.73
C LEU A 46 8.26 -4.14 10.46
N LEU A 47 8.95 -3.67 11.50
CA LEU A 47 9.93 -2.57 11.42
C LEU A 47 11.37 -3.04 11.61
N ARG A 48 11.60 -4.23 12.17
CA ARG A 48 12.93 -4.84 12.35
C ARG A 48 13.86 -4.01 13.22
N ILE A 49 13.32 -3.29 14.20
CA ILE A 49 14.00 -2.26 15.02
C ILE A 49 15.27 -2.81 15.71
N GLY A 50 15.30 -4.10 16.02
CA GLY A 50 16.48 -4.75 16.62
C GLY A 50 17.68 -4.94 15.68
N ASN A 51 17.51 -4.70 14.38
CA ASN A 51 18.57 -4.81 13.37
C ASN A 51 18.59 -3.55 12.50
N VAL A 52 19.60 -2.69 12.72
CA VAL A 52 19.74 -1.41 12.01
C VAL A 52 19.76 -1.55 10.49
N LYS A 53 20.36 -2.62 9.95
CA LYS A 53 20.43 -2.85 8.51
C LYS A 53 19.07 -3.19 7.93
N GLU A 54 18.34 -4.10 8.59
CA GLU A 54 16.99 -4.48 8.16
C GLU A 54 16.01 -3.33 8.32
N THR A 55 16.09 -2.57 9.42
CA THR A 55 15.29 -1.35 9.62
C THR A 55 15.52 -0.35 8.49
N ALA A 56 16.78 -0.12 8.10
CA ALA A 56 17.11 0.80 7.01
C ALA A 56 16.54 0.30 5.66
N LEU A 57 16.62 -1.01 5.38
CA LEU A 57 16.05 -1.60 4.17
C LEU A 57 14.52 -1.50 4.15
N VAL A 58 13.85 -1.70 5.29
CA VAL A 58 12.40 -1.46 5.40
C VAL A 58 12.08 0.00 5.08
N GLY A 59 12.83 0.95 5.66
CA GLY A 59 12.65 2.38 5.37
C GLY A 59 12.80 2.72 3.89
N VAL A 60 13.83 2.18 3.21
CA VAL A 60 14.02 2.36 1.77
C VAL A 60 12.78 1.91 0.99
N TRP A 61 12.26 0.72 1.25
CA TRP A 61 11.16 0.18 0.46
C TRP A 61 9.79 0.77 0.83
N ILE A 62 9.63 1.32 2.03
CA ILE A 62 8.48 2.20 2.36
C ILE A 62 8.51 3.46 1.49
N GLU A 63 9.66 4.11 1.36
CA GLU A 63 9.79 5.31 0.52
C GLU A 63 9.65 4.98 -0.97
N VAL A 64 10.18 3.85 -1.44
CA VAL A 64 9.93 3.39 -2.83
C VAL A 64 8.44 3.16 -3.06
N GLU A 65 7.73 2.58 -2.10
CA GLU A 65 6.27 2.42 -2.20
C GLU A 65 5.57 3.79 -2.30
N SER A 66 5.90 4.72 -1.42
CA SER A 66 5.28 6.05 -1.36
C SER A 66 5.57 6.92 -2.59
N GLN A 67 6.80 6.88 -3.10
CA GLN A 67 7.30 7.82 -4.11
C GLN A 67 7.34 7.24 -5.53
N GLN A 68 7.35 5.92 -5.69
CA GLN A 68 7.46 5.26 -7.00
C GLN A 68 6.23 4.41 -7.30
N TYR A 69 5.86 3.51 -6.39
CA TYR A 69 4.76 2.57 -6.62
C TYR A 69 3.39 3.26 -6.55
N ASN A 70 3.10 3.94 -5.45
CA ASN A 70 1.82 4.58 -5.19
C ASN A 70 1.44 5.63 -6.24
N PRO A 71 2.35 6.56 -6.66
CA PRO A 71 2.02 7.55 -7.69
C PRO A 71 1.78 6.93 -9.07
N ALA A 72 2.30 5.73 -9.34
CA ALA A 72 2.06 5.01 -10.58
C ALA A 72 0.75 4.21 -10.56
N ILE A 73 0.42 3.52 -9.46
CA ILE A 73 -0.79 2.67 -9.36
C ILE A 73 -2.06 3.47 -9.01
N LEU A 74 -1.95 4.52 -8.18
CA LEU A 74 -3.11 5.26 -7.67
C LEU A 74 -4.00 5.80 -8.79
N PRO A 75 -3.48 6.45 -9.86
CA PRO A 75 -4.33 6.95 -10.94
C PRO A 75 -5.06 5.84 -11.70
N ILE A 76 -4.43 4.67 -11.86
CA ILE A 76 -5.05 3.50 -12.49
C ILE A 76 -6.25 3.04 -11.67
N VAL A 77 -6.05 2.81 -10.37
CA VAL A 77 -7.12 2.35 -9.48
C VAL A 77 -8.20 3.42 -9.32
N TYR A 78 -7.82 4.69 -9.21
CA TYR A 78 -8.77 5.78 -9.09
C TYR A 78 -9.72 5.83 -10.29
N GLN A 79 -9.19 5.78 -11.51
CA GLN A 79 -10.01 5.79 -12.72
C GLN A 79 -10.86 4.53 -12.88
N LEU A 80 -10.33 3.35 -12.56
CA LEU A 80 -11.03 2.08 -12.82
C LEU A 80 -11.99 1.65 -11.71
N VAL A 81 -11.80 2.16 -10.50
CA VAL A 81 -12.53 1.71 -9.31
C VAL A 81 -13.30 2.85 -8.68
N ILE A 82 -12.63 3.96 -8.40
CA ILE A 82 -13.22 5.05 -7.62
C ILE A 82 -14.16 5.92 -8.47
N VAL A 83 -13.75 6.30 -9.69
CA VAL A 83 -14.57 7.10 -10.61
C VAL A 83 -15.92 6.41 -10.93
N PRO A 84 -15.96 5.11 -11.26
CA PRO A 84 -17.22 4.37 -11.45
C PRO A 84 -18.13 4.32 -10.22
N MET A 85 -17.58 4.27 -9.00
CA MET A 85 -18.38 4.31 -7.77
C MET A 85 -19.19 5.60 -7.62
N TYR A 86 -18.76 6.68 -8.27
CA TYR A 86 -19.51 7.95 -8.35
C TYR A 86 -20.39 8.07 -9.59
N GLY A 87 -20.61 6.98 -10.34
CA GLY A 87 -21.44 6.96 -11.54
C GLY A 87 -20.81 7.64 -12.76
N GLN A 88 -19.49 7.82 -12.75
CA GLN A 88 -18.74 8.46 -13.83
C GLN A 88 -17.96 7.44 -14.67
N SER A 89 -17.64 7.80 -15.91
CA SER A 89 -16.84 6.95 -16.79
C SER A 89 -15.34 7.18 -16.57
N PRO A 90 -14.51 6.12 -16.54
CA PRO A 90 -13.05 6.25 -16.45
C PRO A 90 -12.45 7.03 -17.63
N ASP A 91 -11.42 7.82 -17.37
CA ASP A 91 -10.52 8.35 -18.39
C ASP A 91 -9.41 7.34 -18.69
N LEU A 92 -9.55 6.64 -19.82
CA LEU A 92 -8.60 5.60 -20.22
C LEU A 92 -7.24 6.15 -20.64
N ALA A 93 -7.14 7.41 -21.07
CA ALA A 93 -5.85 8.01 -21.40
C ALA A 93 -4.98 8.19 -20.14
N ILE A 94 -5.60 8.54 -19.00
CA ILE A 94 -4.93 8.59 -17.70
C ILE A 94 -4.47 7.18 -17.29
N VAL A 95 -5.31 6.16 -17.51
CA VAL A 95 -4.98 4.77 -17.19
C VAL A 95 -3.76 4.31 -17.99
N GLU A 96 -3.78 4.46 -19.31
CA GLU A 96 -2.69 4.01 -20.20
C GLU A 96 -1.35 4.68 -19.86
N ALA A 97 -1.35 6.00 -19.64
CA ALA A 97 -0.15 6.75 -19.27
C ALA A 97 0.46 6.27 -17.94
N HIS A 98 -0.37 5.82 -16.99
CA HIS A 98 0.11 5.32 -15.70
C HIS A 98 0.46 3.83 -15.74
N VAL A 99 -0.20 3.03 -16.58
CA VAL A 99 0.20 1.64 -16.85
C VAL A 99 1.63 1.58 -17.36
N GLU A 100 2.03 2.48 -18.25
CA GLU A 100 3.40 2.53 -18.78
C GLU A 100 4.43 2.86 -17.68
N LYS A 101 4.11 3.82 -16.79
CA LYS A 101 4.95 4.15 -15.61
C LYS A 101 5.02 2.97 -14.65
N PHE A 102 3.88 2.34 -14.38
CA PHE A 102 3.78 1.27 -13.42
C PHE A 102 4.51 0.01 -13.89
N ASN A 103 4.51 -0.29 -15.19
CA ASN A 103 5.35 -1.36 -15.75
C ASN A 103 6.83 -1.17 -15.41
N LYS A 104 7.38 0.06 -15.58
CA LYS A 104 8.79 0.35 -15.25
C LYS A 104 9.08 0.14 -13.76
N VAL A 105 8.16 0.52 -12.89
CA VAL A 105 8.28 0.26 -11.45
C VAL A 105 8.27 -1.24 -11.18
N LEU A 106 7.33 -1.97 -11.77
CA LEU A 106 7.20 -3.41 -11.57
C LEU A 106 8.39 -4.20 -12.12
N ASP A 107 9.09 -3.70 -13.15
CA ASP A 107 10.32 -4.33 -13.65
C ASP A 107 11.46 -4.25 -12.62
N VAL A 108 11.55 -3.13 -11.88
CA VAL A 108 12.48 -3.01 -10.73
C VAL A 108 12.08 -3.95 -9.59
N TYR A 109 10.77 -4.07 -9.32
CA TYR A 109 10.26 -4.98 -8.30
C TYR A 109 10.52 -6.45 -8.67
N GLU A 110 10.33 -6.82 -9.93
CA GLU A 110 10.61 -8.17 -10.44
C GLU A 110 12.08 -8.53 -10.26
N ALA A 111 12.99 -7.63 -10.63
CA ALA A 111 14.42 -7.83 -10.40
C ALA A 111 14.75 -7.95 -8.89
N ARG A 112 14.15 -7.10 -8.05
CA ARG A 112 14.35 -7.15 -6.60
C ARG A 112 13.89 -8.48 -6.01
N LEU A 113 12.68 -8.92 -6.36
CA LEU A 113 12.05 -10.12 -5.83
C LEU A 113 12.64 -11.41 -6.42
N GLY A 114 13.39 -11.31 -7.53
CA GLY A 114 14.29 -12.38 -7.99
C GLY A 114 15.47 -12.66 -7.04
N HIS A 115 15.80 -11.71 -6.16
CA HIS A 115 16.91 -11.84 -5.20
C HIS A 115 16.48 -12.01 -3.74
N SER A 116 15.22 -11.75 -3.41
CA SER A 116 14.73 -11.84 -2.04
C SER A 116 13.23 -12.08 -1.99
N LYS A 117 12.77 -12.76 -0.94
CA LYS A 117 11.36 -13.16 -0.82
C LYS A 117 10.40 -11.97 -0.66
N TYR A 118 10.84 -10.91 0.02
CA TYR A 118 10.09 -9.67 0.25
C TYR A 118 10.95 -8.47 -0.11
N LEU A 119 10.35 -7.28 -0.15
CA LEU A 119 11.03 -6.09 -0.66
C LEU A 119 12.25 -5.73 0.19
N ALA A 120 12.12 -5.76 1.52
CA ALA A 120 13.21 -5.40 2.44
C ALA A 120 14.19 -6.56 2.73
N GLY A 121 13.89 -7.79 2.32
CA GLY A 121 14.68 -8.97 2.68
C GLY A 121 13.83 -10.23 2.71
N ASP A 122 14.29 -11.29 3.38
CA ASP A 122 13.55 -12.56 3.44
C ASP A 122 12.50 -12.61 4.56
N PHE A 123 12.04 -11.44 5.00
CA PHE A 123 11.02 -11.24 6.04
C PHE A 123 9.93 -10.28 5.55
N PHE A 124 8.67 -10.57 5.90
CA PHE A 124 7.55 -9.67 5.63
C PHE A 124 7.66 -8.44 6.53
N SER A 125 7.49 -7.25 5.96
CA SER A 125 7.69 -5.98 6.66
C SER A 125 6.58 -4.97 6.37
N LEU A 126 6.66 -3.81 7.01
CA LEU A 126 5.77 -2.69 6.71
C LEU A 126 5.91 -2.22 5.26
N ALA A 127 7.09 -2.40 4.65
CA ALA A 127 7.33 -2.07 3.25
C ALA A 127 6.41 -2.87 2.33
N ASP A 128 6.18 -4.16 2.60
CA ASP A 128 5.29 -5.02 1.81
C ASP A 128 3.81 -4.80 2.14
N LEU A 129 3.51 -4.50 3.41
CA LEU A 129 2.15 -4.26 3.89
C LEU A 129 1.53 -3.05 3.19
N ASN A 130 2.28 -1.96 3.01
CA ASN A 130 1.75 -0.71 2.46
C ASN A 130 1.23 -0.84 1.02
N HIS A 131 1.70 -1.82 0.24
CA HIS A 131 1.20 -2.09 -1.12
C HIS A 131 -0.22 -2.65 -1.15
N PHE A 132 -0.71 -3.21 -0.04
CA PHE A 132 -1.96 -3.97 0.00
C PHE A 132 -3.15 -3.26 -0.66
N PRO A 133 -3.57 -2.05 -0.23
CA PRO A 133 -4.91 -1.56 -0.58
C PRO A 133 -5.09 -1.34 -2.09
N PHE A 134 -4.15 -0.66 -2.72
CA PHE A 134 -4.24 -0.37 -4.16
C PHE A 134 -3.96 -1.59 -5.02
N THR A 135 -3.04 -2.47 -4.61
CA THR A 135 -2.78 -3.72 -5.34
C THR A 135 -4.00 -4.63 -5.29
N TYR A 136 -4.67 -4.73 -4.14
CA TYR A 136 -5.90 -5.51 -4.00
C TYR A 136 -6.99 -5.05 -4.96
N TYR A 137 -7.20 -3.74 -5.09
CA TYR A 137 -8.16 -3.19 -6.04
C TYR A 137 -7.73 -3.38 -7.50
N LEU A 138 -6.46 -3.14 -7.83
CA LEU A 138 -5.93 -3.39 -9.17
C LEU A 138 -6.18 -4.84 -9.62
N MET A 139 -5.99 -5.81 -8.72
CA MET A 139 -6.20 -7.23 -8.97
C MET A 139 -7.65 -7.62 -9.26
N LYS A 140 -8.62 -6.73 -8.97
CA LYS A 140 -10.04 -6.90 -9.35
C LYS A 140 -10.40 -6.26 -10.70
N THR A 141 -9.44 -5.64 -11.37
CA THR A 141 -9.62 -5.03 -12.69
C THR A 141 -9.02 -5.90 -13.79
N GLN A 142 -9.29 -5.53 -15.05
CA GLN A 142 -8.63 -6.14 -16.22
C GLN A 142 -7.09 -5.96 -16.25
N TYR A 143 -6.53 -5.10 -15.39
CA TYR A 143 -5.09 -4.84 -15.30
C TYR A 143 -4.38 -5.69 -14.24
N ALA A 144 -5.04 -6.69 -13.65
CA ALA A 144 -4.40 -7.69 -12.81
C ALA A 144 -3.22 -8.41 -13.51
N SER A 145 -3.23 -8.44 -14.85
CA SER A 145 -2.13 -8.95 -15.67
C SER A 145 -0.79 -8.24 -15.42
N LEU A 146 -0.77 -6.96 -15.02
CA LEU A 146 0.46 -6.24 -14.71
C LEU A 146 1.24 -6.90 -13.57
N ILE A 147 0.53 -7.43 -12.57
CA ILE A 147 1.11 -8.22 -11.47
C ILE A 147 1.35 -9.66 -11.95
N ASN A 148 0.35 -10.28 -12.58
CA ASN A 148 0.38 -11.71 -12.92
C ASN A 148 1.39 -12.09 -14.02
N SER A 149 1.81 -11.15 -14.86
CA SER A 149 2.79 -11.42 -15.94
C SER A 149 4.24 -11.47 -15.45
N ARG A 150 4.49 -11.14 -14.17
CA ARG A 150 5.81 -11.04 -13.56
C ARG A 150 5.93 -12.10 -12.47
N PRO A 151 6.67 -13.21 -12.68
CA PRO A 151 6.59 -14.37 -11.81
C PRO A 151 7.00 -14.09 -10.36
N HIS A 152 8.05 -13.29 -10.10
CA HIS A 152 8.46 -12.98 -8.73
C HIS A 152 7.51 -11.99 -8.06
N VAL A 153 7.04 -10.96 -8.77
CA VAL A 153 6.01 -10.03 -8.28
C VAL A 153 4.70 -10.78 -7.97
N LYS A 154 4.25 -11.67 -8.85
CA LYS A 154 3.06 -12.50 -8.64
C LYS A 154 3.21 -13.37 -7.39
N ALA A 155 4.34 -14.07 -7.25
CA ALA A 155 4.59 -14.91 -6.09
C ALA A 155 4.65 -14.11 -4.77
N TRP A 156 5.28 -12.93 -4.80
CA TRP A 156 5.28 -12.00 -3.67
C TRP A 156 3.86 -11.55 -3.32
N TRP A 157 3.07 -11.15 -4.31
CA TRP A 157 1.70 -10.71 -4.08
C TRP A 157 0.83 -11.84 -3.49
N GLU A 158 0.95 -13.07 -3.99
CA GLU A 158 0.25 -14.24 -3.44
C GLU A 158 0.68 -14.50 -1.98
N ALA A 159 1.96 -14.34 -1.67
CA ALA A 159 2.47 -14.48 -0.30
C ALA A 159 1.96 -13.38 0.64
N VAL A 160 1.87 -12.13 0.17
CA VAL A 160 1.35 -11.00 0.95
C VAL A 160 -0.17 -11.13 1.15
N SER A 161 -0.91 -11.41 0.07
CA SER A 161 -2.38 -11.45 0.07
C SER A 161 -2.98 -12.69 0.73
N SER A 162 -2.21 -13.77 0.87
CA SER A 162 -2.66 -14.97 1.58
C SER A 162 -2.63 -14.87 3.10
N ARG A 163 -2.02 -13.81 3.67
CA ARG A 163 -1.87 -13.63 5.12
C ARG A 163 -3.24 -13.49 5.82
N PRO A 164 -3.43 -14.08 7.01
CA PRO A 164 -4.73 -14.01 7.71
C PRO A 164 -5.24 -12.58 7.97
N ALA A 165 -4.34 -11.68 8.38
CA ALA A 165 -4.67 -10.27 8.61
C ALA A 165 -5.14 -9.57 7.33
N PHE A 166 -4.53 -9.88 6.19
CA PHE A 166 -4.93 -9.37 4.88
C PHE A 166 -6.36 -9.83 4.55
N LYS A 167 -6.63 -11.14 4.63
CA LYS A 167 -7.95 -11.71 4.31
C LYS A 167 -9.07 -11.07 5.13
N LYS A 168 -8.84 -10.89 6.44
CA LYS A 168 -9.79 -10.24 7.35
C LYS A 168 -10.14 -8.81 6.91
N VAL A 169 -9.17 -8.03 6.43
CA VAL A 169 -9.43 -6.67 5.93
C VAL A 169 -10.10 -6.72 4.55
N ALA A 170 -9.61 -7.60 3.66
CA ALA A 170 -10.13 -7.76 2.30
C ALA A 170 -11.61 -8.16 2.25
N GLU A 171 -12.11 -8.91 3.23
CA GLU A 171 -13.55 -9.22 3.38
C GLU A 171 -14.44 -7.97 3.48
N ASN A 172 -13.89 -6.87 3.98
CA ASN A 172 -14.59 -5.59 4.16
C ASN A 172 -14.30 -4.59 3.03
N MET A 173 -13.46 -4.94 2.06
CA MET A 173 -13.10 -4.10 0.91
C MET A 173 -13.99 -4.42 -0.30
N THR A 174 -15.30 -4.21 -0.15
CA THR A 174 -16.26 -4.45 -1.21
C THR A 174 -16.19 -3.36 -2.29
N LEU A 175 -16.36 -3.79 -3.54
CA LEU A 175 -16.72 -2.90 -4.64
C LEU A 175 -18.24 -2.97 -4.70
N ALA A 176 -18.93 -1.84 -4.51
CA ALA A 176 -20.39 -1.79 -4.56
C ALA A 176 -20.92 -2.32 -5.90
#